data_AF-A0A180EWY3-F1
#
_entry.id   AF-A0A180EWY3-F1
#
_cell.length_a   1.000
_cell.length_b   1.000
_cell.length_c   1.000
_cell.angle_alpha   90.00
_cell.angle_beta   90.00
_cell.angle_gamma   90.00
#
_symmetry.space_group_name_H-M   'P 1'
#
loop_
_entity.id
_entity.type
_entity.pdbx_description
1 polymer ?
#
loop_
_entity_poly.entity_id
_entity_poly.type
_entity_poly.pdbx_seq_one_letter_code
_entity_poly.pdbx_strand_id
1 'polypeptide(L)'
;MNLKNSLRIFQWKFWMYRGLKKSLRQTKQRDNPVIKINKAVYETIYNRISPEEKTWINKIEKIRTNLNADKTPVSIVDFGAGKPDSKRSEKVMAEGITHSATIAETCKIASKPSVWALLLFKLIREFKPQTAIELGTCLGISASYQAVAQRINQQGRLITLEGSGEIAELAKKNFESLRLDNVSVITGRFNDTLPAVLETNHPIDYVFIDGHHDEQATIAYFENLLPYLSPQSLLVFDDISWSKGMRKAWNKIIRDKNVKLAVDLKMVGICLIEKKTILTGN
;
A
#
# COMPACT_ATOMS: atom_id res chain seq x y z
N MET A 1 1.22 28.68 10.11
CA MET A 1 0.87 27.75 9.02
C MET A 1 1.63 28.19 7.77
N ASN A 2 2.60 27.38 7.28
CA ASN A 2 3.60 27.82 6.30
C ASN A 2 3.00 27.87 4.87
N LEU A 3 3.13 29.01 4.14
CA LEU A 3 2.53 29.21 2.80
C LEU A 3 2.95 28.15 1.77
N LYS A 4 4.16 27.58 1.89
CA LYS A 4 4.63 26.48 1.01
C LYS A 4 3.81 25.20 1.19
N ASN A 5 3.31 24.93 2.39
CA ASN A 5 2.46 23.76 2.66
C ASN A 5 1.04 23.98 2.10
N SER A 6 0.49 25.19 2.14
CA SER A 6 -0.86 25.44 1.61
C SER A 6 -0.90 25.36 0.06
N LEU A 7 0.13 25.83 -0.64
CA LEU A 7 0.25 25.69 -2.10
C LEU A 7 0.41 24.22 -2.55
N ARG A 8 1.19 23.42 -1.81
CA ARG A 8 1.31 21.96 -2.05
C ARG A 8 -0.03 21.22 -1.84
N ILE A 9 -0.78 21.59 -0.79
CA ILE A 9 -2.12 21.03 -0.51
C ILE A 9 -3.11 21.38 -1.64
N PHE A 10 -3.05 22.59 -2.20
CA PHE A 10 -3.95 23.04 -3.26
C PHE A 10 -3.67 22.33 -4.60
N GLN A 11 -2.40 22.20 -4.98
CA GLN A 11 -2.02 21.44 -6.19
C GLN A 11 -2.39 19.96 -6.05
N TRP A 12 -2.17 19.36 -4.89
CA TRP A 12 -2.50 17.95 -4.63
C TRP A 12 -4.00 17.66 -4.72
N LYS A 13 -4.86 18.49 -4.11
CA LYS A 13 -6.32 18.38 -4.22
C LYS A 13 -6.80 18.53 -5.67
N PHE A 14 -6.19 19.43 -6.44
CA PHE A 14 -6.51 19.63 -7.85
C PHE A 14 -6.21 18.40 -8.72
N TRP A 15 -5.06 17.75 -8.52
CA TRP A 15 -4.67 16.58 -9.31
C TRP A 15 -5.52 15.34 -9.02
N MET A 16 -5.82 15.05 -7.76
CA MET A 16 -6.74 13.96 -7.45
C MET A 16 -8.15 14.24 -7.97
N TYR A 17 -8.63 15.49 -7.88
CA TYR A 17 -9.91 15.88 -8.43
C TYR A 17 -9.98 15.74 -9.97
N ARG A 18 -8.86 15.94 -10.69
CA ARG A 18 -8.79 15.65 -12.15
C ARG A 18 -8.80 14.16 -12.46
N GLY A 19 -8.13 13.32 -11.67
CA GLY A 19 -8.22 11.86 -11.78
C GLY A 19 -9.65 11.36 -11.59
N LEU A 20 -10.34 11.89 -10.57
CA LEU A 20 -11.76 11.66 -10.29
C LEU A 20 -12.68 12.09 -11.46
N LYS A 21 -12.50 13.29 -12.03
CA LYS A 21 -13.34 13.80 -13.14
C LYS A 21 -13.32 12.96 -14.41
N LYS A 22 -12.21 12.26 -14.72
CA LYS A 22 -12.13 11.38 -15.89
C LYS A 22 -12.93 10.07 -15.70
N SER A 23 -13.10 9.65 -14.45
CA SER A 23 -13.87 8.45 -14.03
C SER A 23 -15.39 8.71 -13.92
N LEU A 24 -15.80 9.94 -13.63
CA LEU A 24 -17.18 10.33 -13.30
C LEU A 24 -18.22 10.30 -14.45
N ARG A 25 -17.92 9.76 -15.64
CA ARG A 25 -18.89 9.71 -16.75
C ARG A 25 -19.79 8.47 -16.77
N GLN A 26 -19.70 7.56 -15.80
CA GLN A 26 -20.52 6.35 -15.80
C GLN A 26 -21.07 5.99 -14.39
N THR A 27 -22.41 5.90 -14.31
CA THR A 27 -23.25 5.06 -13.42
C THR A 27 -23.72 5.54 -12.02
N LYS A 28 -24.93 5.07 -11.66
CA LYS A 28 -25.80 5.47 -10.52
C LYS A 28 -25.96 4.38 -9.43
N GLN A 29 -25.15 3.32 -9.38
CA GLN A 29 -25.39 2.17 -8.48
C GLN A 29 -24.36 2.11 -7.33
N ARG A 30 -24.83 1.98 -6.08
CA ARG A 30 -23.98 2.06 -4.87
C ARG A 30 -22.90 0.97 -4.77
N ASP A 31 -23.11 -0.20 -5.37
CA ASP A 31 -22.14 -1.30 -5.37
C ASP A 31 -21.13 -1.26 -6.53
N ASN A 32 -21.10 -0.16 -7.28
CA ASN A 32 -20.10 0.00 -8.33
C ASN A 32 -18.70 0.21 -7.72
N PRO A 33 -17.70 -0.63 -8.06
CA PRO A 33 -16.31 -0.48 -7.59
C PRO A 33 -15.70 0.90 -7.89
N VAL A 34 -16.08 1.52 -9.00
CA VAL A 34 -15.68 2.87 -9.39
C VAL A 34 -16.21 3.91 -8.40
N ILE A 35 -17.46 3.77 -7.95
CA ILE A 35 -18.05 4.64 -6.93
C ILE A 35 -17.35 4.46 -5.59
N LYS A 36 -17.01 3.23 -5.21
CA LYS A 36 -16.23 2.92 -3.98
C LYS A 36 -14.85 3.58 -4.00
N ILE A 37 -14.09 3.46 -5.10
CA ILE A 37 -12.80 4.15 -5.25
C ILE A 37 -12.98 5.66 -5.16
N ASN A 38 -13.94 6.22 -5.89
CA ASN A 38 -14.20 7.66 -5.89
C ASN A 38 -14.57 8.17 -4.48
N LYS A 39 -15.39 7.41 -3.74
CA LYS A 39 -15.76 7.73 -2.36
C LYS A 39 -14.54 7.68 -1.44
N ALA A 40 -13.72 6.63 -1.50
CA ALA A 40 -12.51 6.53 -0.69
C ALA A 40 -11.54 7.70 -0.94
N VAL A 41 -11.31 8.06 -2.21
CA VAL A 41 -10.47 9.21 -2.58
C VAL A 41 -11.09 10.52 -2.09
N TYR A 42 -12.40 10.71 -2.27
CA TYR A 42 -13.12 11.90 -1.80
C TYR A 42 -13.01 12.04 -0.28
N GLU A 43 -13.30 10.98 0.47
CA GLU A 43 -13.22 11.00 1.94
C GLU A 43 -11.80 11.30 2.42
N THR A 44 -10.79 10.80 1.72
CA THR A 44 -9.38 11.12 1.99
C THR A 44 -9.08 12.61 1.74
N ILE A 45 -9.48 13.16 0.59
CA ILE A 45 -9.27 14.58 0.22
C ILE A 45 -9.85 15.54 1.25
N TYR A 46 -11.07 15.23 1.68
CA TYR A 46 -11.85 16.09 2.57
C TYR A 46 -11.72 15.68 4.04
N ASN A 47 -10.84 14.74 4.36
CA ASN A 47 -10.57 14.24 5.70
C ASN A 47 -11.87 13.85 6.44
N ARG A 48 -12.76 13.13 5.74
CA ARG A 48 -14.04 12.63 6.27
C ARG A 48 -13.77 11.38 7.11
N ILE A 49 -13.60 11.58 8.40
CA ILE A 49 -13.27 10.54 9.37
C ILE A 49 -14.36 10.50 10.43
N SER A 50 -14.95 9.32 10.68
CA SER A 50 -15.94 9.14 11.75
C SER A 50 -15.27 9.23 13.14
N PRO A 51 -16.03 9.44 14.22
CA PRO A 51 -15.45 9.45 15.57
C PRO A 51 -14.70 8.17 15.95
N GLU A 52 -15.21 7.00 15.55
CA GLU A 52 -14.57 5.71 15.76
C GLU A 52 -13.26 5.59 14.96
N GLU A 53 -13.30 5.92 13.67
CA GLU A 53 -12.12 5.89 12.80
C GLU A 53 -11.02 6.84 13.36
N LYS A 54 -11.42 8.03 13.80
CA LYS A 54 -10.51 9.04 14.38
C LYS A 54 -9.84 8.53 15.65
N THR A 55 -10.55 7.78 16.48
CA THR A 55 -10.01 7.22 17.72
C THR A 55 -8.84 6.28 17.42
N TRP A 56 -8.99 5.38 16.46
CA TRP A 56 -7.92 4.48 16.06
C TRP A 56 -6.79 5.18 15.32
N ILE A 57 -7.11 6.07 14.37
CA ILE A 57 -6.11 6.84 13.63
C ILE A 57 -5.21 7.64 14.60
N ASN A 58 -5.78 8.26 15.63
CA ASN A 58 -5.01 8.97 16.64
C ASN A 58 -4.06 8.05 17.43
N LYS A 59 -4.45 6.79 17.70
CA LYS A 59 -3.55 5.81 18.34
C LYS A 59 -2.36 5.46 17.43
N ILE A 60 -2.60 5.25 16.14
CA ILE A 60 -1.54 4.96 15.17
C ILE A 60 -0.61 6.17 15.03
N GLU A 61 -1.15 7.38 14.92
CA GLU A 61 -0.34 8.59 14.78
C GLU A 61 0.41 8.97 16.07
N LYS A 62 -0.07 8.52 17.25
CA LYS A 62 0.71 8.56 18.49
C LYS A 62 1.94 7.66 18.40
N ILE A 63 1.81 6.44 17.86
CA ILE A 63 2.95 5.56 17.60
C ILE A 63 3.93 6.23 16.63
N ARG A 64 3.45 6.76 15.50
CA ARG A 64 4.31 7.50 14.57
C ARG A 64 5.06 8.65 15.25
N THR A 65 4.40 9.39 16.14
CA THR A 65 5.01 10.49 16.90
C THR A 65 6.15 9.98 17.78
N ASN A 66 5.94 8.86 18.49
CA ASN A 66 6.96 8.23 19.32
C ASN A 66 8.14 7.74 18.47
N LEU A 67 7.87 7.03 17.36
CA LEU A 67 8.90 6.54 16.44
C LEU A 67 9.75 7.69 15.88
N ASN A 68 9.12 8.81 15.51
CA ASN A 68 9.81 10.01 15.00
C ASN A 68 10.74 10.69 16.01
N ALA A 69 10.60 10.37 17.30
CA ALA A 69 11.44 10.86 18.39
C ALA A 69 12.49 9.82 18.85
N ASP A 70 12.36 8.56 18.44
CA ASP A 70 13.19 7.45 18.88
C ASP A 70 14.54 7.42 18.12
N LYS A 71 15.62 7.69 18.85
CA LYS A 71 16.99 7.72 18.30
C LYS A 71 17.73 6.40 18.42
N THR A 72 17.04 5.33 18.83
CA THR A 72 17.63 3.99 18.92
C THR A 72 18.15 3.58 17.55
N PRO A 73 19.42 3.17 17.42
CA PRO A 73 19.96 2.66 16.17
C PRO A 73 19.31 1.31 15.85
N VAL A 74 19.07 1.07 14.57
CA VAL A 74 18.49 -0.15 14.01
C VAL A 74 19.26 -0.54 12.76
N SER A 75 19.48 -1.84 12.57
CA SER A 75 20.07 -2.40 11.35
C SER A 75 18.97 -2.65 10.31
N ILE A 76 19.18 -2.12 9.11
CA ILE A 76 18.22 -2.21 8.01
C ILE A 76 18.86 -2.93 6.85
N VAL A 77 18.23 -4.01 6.40
CA VAL A 77 18.59 -4.67 5.15
C VAL A 77 17.68 -4.17 4.04
N ASP A 78 18.23 -3.38 3.13
CA ASP A 78 17.51 -2.77 2.02
C ASP A 78 17.72 -3.59 0.73
N PHE A 79 16.69 -4.32 0.33
CA PHE A 79 16.63 -5.12 -0.91
C PHE A 79 16.09 -4.32 -2.11
N GLY A 80 15.75 -3.04 -1.94
CA GLY A 80 15.15 -2.23 -2.99
C GLY A 80 16.16 -1.57 -3.93
N ALA A 81 15.63 -0.75 -4.84
CA ALA A 81 16.41 0.05 -5.78
C ALA A 81 17.21 1.17 -5.09
N GLY A 82 16.82 1.56 -3.87
CA GLY A 82 17.37 2.69 -3.13
C GLY A 82 16.78 4.02 -3.61
N LYS A 83 17.63 5.05 -3.75
CA LYS A 83 17.22 6.40 -4.17
C LYS A 83 16.69 6.42 -5.63
N PRO A 84 15.91 7.43 -6.05
CA PRO A 84 15.31 7.48 -7.40
C PRO A 84 16.31 7.40 -8.57
N ASP A 85 17.53 7.87 -8.34
CA ASP A 85 18.65 7.95 -9.29
C ASP A 85 19.70 6.85 -9.08
N SER A 86 19.45 5.97 -8.11
CA SER A 86 20.29 4.80 -7.82
C SER A 86 20.35 3.84 -9.01
N LYS A 87 21.49 3.17 -9.16
CA LYS A 87 21.74 2.17 -10.21
C LYS A 87 22.19 0.85 -9.58
N ARG A 88 21.47 0.36 -8.57
CA ARG A 88 21.72 -0.97 -7.99
C ARG A 88 21.45 -2.03 -9.05
N SER A 89 22.36 -2.99 -9.20
CA SER A 89 22.14 -4.14 -10.06
C SER A 89 21.17 -5.12 -9.40
N GLU A 90 20.56 -6.00 -10.19
CA GLU A 90 19.71 -7.09 -9.68
C GLU A 90 20.45 -7.94 -8.63
N LYS A 91 21.73 -8.22 -8.83
CA LYS A 91 22.57 -8.95 -7.85
C LYS A 91 22.66 -8.21 -6.51
N VAL A 92 22.92 -6.90 -6.54
CA VAL A 92 22.99 -6.09 -5.30
C VAL A 92 21.64 -6.04 -4.60
N MET A 93 20.54 -5.91 -5.34
CA MET A 93 19.19 -5.93 -4.76
C MET A 93 18.83 -7.31 -4.19
N ALA A 94 19.28 -8.40 -4.81
CA ALA A 94 19.08 -9.76 -4.31
C ALA A 94 19.88 -10.04 -3.02
N GLU A 95 21.12 -9.55 -2.93
CA GLU A 95 21.97 -9.69 -1.73
C GLU A 95 21.52 -8.77 -0.59
N GLY A 96 20.97 -7.60 -0.94
CA GLY A 96 20.55 -6.57 0.02
C GLY A 96 21.73 -5.74 0.53
N ILE A 97 21.46 -4.49 0.89
CA ILE A 97 22.45 -3.60 1.51
C ILE A 97 22.08 -3.36 2.96
N THR A 98 22.93 -3.83 3.87
CA THR A 98 22.80 -3.54 5.29
C THR A 98 23.36 -2.16 5.61
N HIS A 99 22.57 -1.34 6.30
CA HIS A 99 23.02 -0.07 6.83
C HIS A 99 22.38 0.19 8.20
N SER A 100 23.00 1.05 9.00
CA SER A 100 22.46 1.51 10.28
C SER A 100 21.76 2.85 10.08
N ALA A 101 20.59 3.01 10.68
CA ALA A 101 19.92 4.29 10.85
C ALA A 101 19.25 4.33 12.23
N THR A 102 18.68 5.46 12.63
CA THR A 102 17.79 5.50 13.79
C THR A 102 16.35 5.11 13.42
N ILE A 103 15.57 4.65 14.39
CA ILE A 103 14.12 4.43 14.22
C ILE A 103 13.43 5.70 13.70
N ALA A 104 13.81 6.88 14.22
CA ALA A 104 13.27 8.16 13.79
C ALA A 104 13.57 8.49 12.33
N GLU A 105 14.81 8.26 11.85
CA GLU A 105 15.16 8.47 10.45
C GLU A 105 14.39 7.51 9.55
N THR A 106 14.36 6.24 9.91
CA THR A 106 13.59 5.20 9.21
C THR A 106 12.12 5.57 9.10
N CYS A 107 11.51 6.00 10.22
CA CYS A 107 10.10 6.40 10.24
C CYS A 107 9.82 7.62 9.36
N LYS A 108 10.69 8.63 9.37
CA LYS A 108 10.50 9.86 8.59
C LYS A 108 10.66 9.63 7.09
N ILE A 109 11.54 8.71 6.69
CA ILE A 109 11.87 8.44 5.30
C ILE A 109 10.89 7.42 4.70
N ALA A 110 10.66 6.31 5.39
CA ALA A 110 9.99 5.14 4.81
C ALA A 110 8.53 4.97 5.24
N SER A 111 8.09 5.53 6.38
CA SER A 111 6.68 5.35 6.77
C SER A 111 5.74 6.17 5.90
N LYS A 112 4.70 5.52 5.37
CA LYS A 112 3.73 6.18 4.50
C LYS A 112 3.11 7.43 5.14
N PRO A 113 3.09 8.60 4.45
CA PRO A 113 2.46 9.79 4.99
C PRO A 113 0.98 9.57 5.32
N SER A 114 0.50 10.18 6.41
CA SER A 114 -0.83 9.92 6.97
C SER A 114 -1.99 10.06 5.97
N VAL A 115 -1.86 10.96 5.00
CA VAL A 115 -2.89 11.16 3.97
C VAL A 115 -3.03 9.98 3.02
N TRP A 116 -1.93 9.31 2.68
CA TRP A 116 -1.94 8.12 1.84
C TRP A 116 -2.26 6.88 2.66
N ALA A 117 -1.80 6.80 3.91
CA ALA A 117 -2.25 5.76 4.83
C ALA A 117 -3.77 5.82 5.06
N LEU A 118 -4.35 7.03 5.13
CA LEU A 118 -5.80 7.23 5.16
C LEU A 118 -6.49 6.78 3.87
N LEU A 119 -5.88 6.97 2.71
CA LEU A 119 -6.42 6.43 1.46
C LEU A 119 -6.52 4.90 1.51
N LEU A 120 -5.45 4.22 1.93
CA LEU A 120 -5.44 2.76 2.08
C LEU A 120 -6.54 2.32 3.06
N PHE A 121 -6.64 2.97 4.22
CA PHE A 121 -7.71 2.76 5.19
C PHE A 121 -9.10 2.89 4.56
N LYS A 122 -9.34 3.96 3.79
CA LYS A 122 -10.65 4.20 3.18
C LYS A 122 -10.97 3.21 2.07
N LEU A 123 -9.98 2.77 1.29
CA LEU A 123 -10.18 1.69 0.32
C LEU A 123 -10.59 0.39 1.02
N ILE A 124 -9.92 0.01 2.11
CA ILE A 124 -10.31 -1.16 2.90
C ILE A 124 -11.73 -1.01 3.48
N ARG A 125 -12.11 0.17 3.99
CA ARG A 125 -13.47 0.41 4.50
C ARG A 125 -14.55 0.23 3.44
N GLU A 126 -14.31 0.68 2.21
CA GLU A 126 -15.28 0.59 1.12
C GLU A 126 -15.34 -0.80 0.46
N PHE A 127 -14.18 -1.44 0.29
CA PHE A 127 -14.08 -2.73 -0.42
C PHE A 127 -14.25 -3.94 0.50
N LYS A 128 -13.93 -3.81 1.80
CA LYS A 128 -14.04 -4.88 2.80
C LYS A 128 -13.37 -6.20 2.37
N PRO A 129 -12.09 -6.18 1.95
CA PRO A 129 -11.42 -7.40 1.51
C PRO A 129 -11.32 -8.43 2.63
N GLN A 130 -11.54 -9.71 2.32
CA GLN A 130 -11.33 -10.82 3.26
C GLN A 130 -9.83 -11.08 3.43
N THR A 131 -9.10 -11.14 2.32
CA THR A 131 -7.64 -11.29 2.34
C THR A 131 -6.99 -10.07 1.70
N ALA A 132 -6.17 -9.38 2.50
CA ALA A 132 -5.31 -8.29 2.06
C ALA A 132 -3.84 -8.68 2.18
N ILE A 133 -3.02 -8.28 1.19
CA ILE A 133 -1.56 -8.40 1.22
C ILE A 133 -0.90 -7.03 1.14
N GLU A 134 0.20 -6.83 1.84
CA GLU A 134 1.08 -5.67 1.69
C GLU A 134 2.52 -6.14 1.44
N LEU A 135 3.17 -5.61 0.41
CA LEU A 135 4.59 -5.78 0.16
C LEU A 135 5.32 -4.54 0.66
N GLY A 136 6.01 -4.64 1.80
CA GLY A 136 6.71 -3.53 2.45
C GLY A 136 6.01 -3.09 3.73
N THR A 137 6.32 -3.76 4.85
CA THR A 137 5.75 -3.40 6.16
C THR A 137 6.39 -2.16 6.77
N CYS A 138 7.71 -2.02 6.63
CA CYS A 138 8.53 -1.07 7.37
C CYS A 138 8.18 -1.12 8.88
N LEU A 139 7.99 0.02 9.55
CA LEU A 139 7.62 0.11 10.96
C LEU A 139 6.11 -0.18 11.23
N GLY A 140 5.36 -0.65 10.23
CA GLY A 140 3.98 -1.11 10.36
C GLY A 140 2.91 -0.01 10.37
N ILE A 141 3.22 1.22 9.94
CA ILE A 141 2.23 2.31 10.00
C ILE A 141 1.11 2.15 8.97
N SER A 142 1.42 1.93 7.68
CA SER A 142 0.40 1.67 6.63
C SER A 142 -0.40 0.40 6.94
N ALA A 143 0.29 -0.67 7.33
CA ALA A 143 -0.30 -1.91 7.80
C ALA A 143 -1.31 -1.68 8.94
N SER A 144 -0.97 -0.86 9.93
CA SER A 144 -1.85 -0.55 11.06
C SER A 144 -3.14 0.17 10.61
N TYR A 145 -3.04 1.10 9.67
CA TYR A 145 -4.22 1.75 9.08
C TYR A 145 -5.13 0.72 8.39
N GLN A 146 -4.56 -0.15 7.57
CA GLN A 146 -5.30 -1.17 6.83
C GLN A 146 -5.95 -2.21 7.77
N ALA A 147 -5.21 -2.71 8.75
CA ALA A 147 -5.69 -3.69 9.73
C ALA A 147 -6.79 -3.11 10.63
N VAL A 148 -6.66 -1.86 11.09
CA VAL A 148 -7.74 -1.18 11.81
C VAL A 148 -9.00 -1.05 10.95
N ALA A 149 -8.86 -0.68 9.67
CA ALA A 149 -10.02 -0.58 8.78
C ALA A 149 -10.77 -1.92 8.65
N GLN A 150 -10.05 -3.04 8.55
CA GLN A 150 -10.61 -4.39 8.59
C GLN A 150 -11.30 -4.70 9.93
N ARG A 151 -10.67 -4.32 11.05
CA ARG A 151 -11.26 -4.48 12.38
C ARG A 151 -12.59 -3.72 12.53
N ILE A 152 -12.65 -2.47 12.07
CA ILE A 152 -13.91 -1.68 12.10
C ILE A 152 -14.93 -2.27 11.11
N ASN A 153 -14.49 -2.89 10.01
CA ASN A 153 -15.37 -3.68 9.14
C ASN A 153 -15.86 -4.97 9.80
N GLN A 154 -15.23 -5.40 10.91
CA GLN A 154 -15.41 -6.71 11.55
C GLN A 154 -15.14 -7.87 10.58
N GLN A 155 -14.22 -7.66 9.64
CA GLN A 155 -13.97 -8.60 8.55
C GLN A 155 -12.56 -8.44 7.98
N GLY A 156 -11.95 -9.57 7.66
CA GLY A 156 -10.72 -9.68 6.90
C GLY A 156 -9.45 -9.64 7.74
N ARG A 157 -8.34 -10.00 7.07
CA ARG A 157 -7.00 -10.00 7.64
C ARG A 157 -5.98 -9.43 6.67
N LEU A 158 -4.85 -8.97 7.20
CA LEU A 158 -3.72 -8.44 6.45
C LEU A 158 -2.47 -9.29 6.66
N ILE A 159 -1.86 -9.74 5.56
CA ILE A 159 -0.54 -10.34 5.57
C ILE A 159 0.43 -9.29 4.98
N THR A 160 1.40 -8.86 5.77
CA THR A 160 2.40 -7.87 5.33
C THR A 160 3.78 -8.49 5.31
N LEU A 161 4.60 -8.16 4.31
CA LEU A 161 5.92 -8.75 4.08
C LEU A 161 7.02 -7.70 4.31
N GLU A 162 8.07 -8.09 5.03
CA GLU A 162 9.21 -7.22 5.36
C GLU A 162 10.55 -7.96 5.21
N GLY A 163 11.47 -7.37 4.44
CA GLY A 163 12.79 -7.97 4.22
C GLY A 163 13.73 -7.84 5.40
N SER A 164 13.67 -6.73 6.13
CA SER A 164 14.56 -6.44 7.25
C SER A 164 14.02 -7.01 8.56
N GLY A 165 14.70 -8.01 9.11
CA GLY A 165 14.26 -8.72 10.33
C GLY A 165 14.04 -7.82 11.54
N GLU A 166 14.98 -6.91 11.84
CA GLU A 166 14.86 -6.01 12.99
C GLU A 166 13.69 -5.03 12.83
N ILE A 167 13.44 -4.55 11.61
CA ILE A 167 12.30 -3.69 11.28
C ILE A 167 10.98 -4.44 11.39
N ALA A 168 10.93 -5.70 10.94
CA ALA A 168 9.76 -6.56 11.08
C ALA A 168 9.37 -6.75 12.55
N GLU A 169 10.35 -6.95 13.45
CA GLU A 169 10.09 -7.07 14.89
C GLU A 169 9.56 -5.78 15.50
N LEU A 170 10.05 -4.61 15.07
CA LEU A 170 9.49 -3.32 15.49
C LEU A 170 8.04 -3.14 15.03
N ALA A 171 7.71 -3.57 13.80
CA ALA A 171 6.34 -3.55 13.30
C ALA A 171 5.41 -4.46 14.12
N LYS A 172 5.85 -5.69 14.45
CA LYS A 172 5.09 -6.62 15.30
C LYS A 172 4.78 -6.00 16.67
N LYS A 173 5.78 -5.41 17.33
CA LYS A 173 5.59 -4.68 18.61
C LYS A 173 4.58 -3.54 18.48
N ASN A 174 4.60 -2.80 17.38
CA ASN A 174 3.61 -1.75 17.14
C ASN A 174 2.19 -2.34 17.00
N PHE A 175 2.01 -3.44 16.28
CA PHE A 175 0.72 -4.13 16.17
C PHE A 175 0.21 -4.64 17.51
N GLU A 176 1.08 -5.26 18.32
CA GLU A 176 0.77 -5.71 19.68
C GLU A 176 0.30 -4.54 20.57
N SER A 177 0.98 -3.38 20.49
CA SER A 177 0.61 -2.19 21.25
C SER A 177 -0.77 -1.62 20.86
N LEU A 178 -1.17 -1.81 19.59
CA LEU A 178 -2.51 -1.50 19.07
C LEU A 178 -3.51 -2.63 19.30
N ARG A 179 -3.05 -3.76 19.85
CA ARG A 179 -3.79 -5.01 20.02
C ARG A 179 -4.37 -5.52 18.71
N LEU A 180 -3.68 -5.38 17.59
CA LEU A 180 -4.13 -5.86 16.28
C LEU A 180 -3.79 -7.35 16.14
N ASP A 181 -4.81 -8.19 16.04
CA ASP A 181 -4.73 -9.65 15.90
C ASP A 181 -5.02 -10.11 14.46
N ASN A 182 -5.51 -9.20 13.62
CA ASN A 182 -5.86 -9.45 12.23
C ASN A 182 -4.76 -9.05 11.24
N VAL A 183 -3.53 -8.87 11.72
CA VAL A 183 -2.35 -8.57 10.90
C VAL A 183 -1.17 -9.44 11.29
N SER A 184 -0.44 -9.97 10.31
CA SER A 184 0.76 -10.77 10.51
C SER A 184 1.91 -10.28 9.62
N VAL A 185 3.13 -10.27 10.16
CA VAL A 185 4.35 -9.95 9.39
C VAL A 185 5.07 -11.23 8.98
N ILE A 186 5.33 -11.39 7.69
CA ILE A 186 6.20 -12.43 7.15
C ILE A 186 7.56 -11.80 6.87
N THR A 187 8.57 -12.25 7.61
CA THR A 187 9.94 -11.73 7.51
C THR A 187 10.71 -12.49 6.43
N GLY A 188 11.30 -11.75 5.49
CA GLY A 188 12.17 -12.28 4.43
C GLY A 188 12.00 -11.53 3.11
N ARG A 189 12.91 -11.77 2.17
CA ARG A 189 12.84 -11.16 0.83
C ARG A 189 11.55 -11.58 0.14
N PHE A 190 10.91 -10.67 -0.58
CA PHE A 190 9.65 -10.97 -1.27
C PHE A 190 9.78 -12.14 -2.25
N ASN A 191 10.91 -12.27 -2.95
CA ASN A 191 11.14 -13.39 -3.87
C ASN A 191 11.14 -14.76 -3.16
N ASP A 192 11.50 -14.80 -1.88
CA ASP A 192 11.55 -16.05 -1.11
C ASP A 192 10.21 -16.34 -0.41
N THR A 193 9.50 -15.29 0.02
CA THR A 193 8.34 -15.42 0.91
C THR A 193 7.01 -15.27 0.19
N LEU A 194 6.93 -14.42 -0.85
CA LEU A 194 5.69 -14.13 -1.56
C LEU A 194 5.05 -15.38 -2.17
N PRO A 195 5.77 -16.30 -2.86
CA PRO A 195 5.14 -17.47 -3.47
C PRO A 195 4.31 -18.30 -2.47
N ALA A 196 4.89 -18.63 -1.31
CA ALA A 196 4.19 -19.40 -0.27
C ALA A 196 3.00 -18.63 0.32
N VAL A 197 3.11 -17.29 0.46
CA VAL A 197 2.00 -16.44 0.90
C VAL A 197 0.86 -16.45 -0.13
N LEU A 198 1.16 -16.41 -1.43
CA LEU A 198 0.12 -16.42 -2.46
C LEU A 198 -0.62 -17.76 -2.52
N GLU A 199 0.11 -18.88 -2.45
CA GLU A 199 -0.46 -20.23 -2.42
C GLU A 199 -1.36 -20.47 -1.20
N THR A 200 -0.98 -19.97 -0.02
CA THR A 200 -1.73 -20.27 1.21
C THR A 200 -2.89 -19.31 1.49
N ASN A 201 -2.97 -18.18 0.78
CA ASN A 201 -3.94 -17.11 1.09
C ASN A 201 -4.83 -16.72 -0.09
N HIS A 202 -4.82 -17.44 -1.22
CA HIS A 202 -5.75 -17.19 -2.31
C HIS A 202 -7.20 -17.61 -1.96
N PRO A 203 -8.24 -16.95 -2.51
CA PRO A 203 -8.15 -15.79 -3.37
C PRO A 203 -7.83 -14.50 -2.59
N ILE A 204 -7.09 -13.58 -3.24
CA ILE A 204 -6.68 -12.30 -2.66
C ILE A 204 -7.51 -11.15 -3.22
N ASP A 205 -8.12 -10.36 -2.32
CA ASP A 205 -9.06 -9.29 -2.69
C ASP A 205 -8.40 -7.91 -2.79
N TYR A 206 -7.29 -7.72 -2.07
CA TYR A 206 -6.61 -6.46 -1.99
C TYR A 206 -5.10 -6.66 -1.87
N VAL A 207 -4.31 -5.85 -2.59
CA VAL A 207 -2.86 -5.83 -2.45
C VAL A 207 -2.36 -4.40 -2.44
N PHE A 208 -1.49 -4.05 -1.49
CA PHE A 208 -0.69 -2.82 -1.52
C PHE A 208 0.78 -3.16 -1.79
N ILE A 209 1.34 -2.61 -2.86
CA ILE A 209 2.71 -2.86 -3.31
C ILE A 209 3.53 -1.61 -3.01
N ASP A 210 4.30 -1.65 -1.93
CA ASP A 210 5.10 -0.55 -1.37
C ASP A 210 6.52 -1.03 -1.03
N GLY A 211 7.20 -1.58 -2.03
CA GLY A 211 8.55 -2.08 -1.83
C GLY A 211 9.31 -2.30 -3.13
N HIS A 212 10.62 -2.43 -3.00
CA HIS A 212 11.60 -2.53 -4.08
C HIS A 212 11.76 -1.26 -4.93
N HIS A 213 10.67 -0.63 -5.40
CA HIS A 213 10.65 0.56 -6.28
C HIS A 213 11.52 0.44 -7.55
N ASP A 214 11.63 -0.79 -8.06
CA ASP A 214 12.28 -1.13 -9.32
C ASP A 214 11.24 -1.44 -10.41
N GLU A 215 11.58 -1.11 -11.66
CA GLU A 215 10.69 -1.32 -12.82
C GLU A 215 10.32 -2.80 -13.00
N GLN A 216 11.32 -3.68 -13.05
CA GLN A 216 11.13 -5.09 -13.34
C GLN A 216 10.49 -5.80 -12.15
N ALA A 217 10.96 -5.52 -10.92
CA ALA A 217 10.39 -6.11 -9.72
C ALA A 217 8.89 -5.78 -9.59
N THR A 218 8.50 -4.52 -9.80
CA THR A 218 7.08 -4.10 -9.70
C THR A 218 6.21 -4.78 -10.74
N ILE A 219 6.70 -4.91 -11.98
CA ILE A 219 6.02 -5.65 -13.04
C ILE A 219 5.89 -7.14 -12.67
N ALA A 220 6.97 -7.75 -12.18
CA ALA A 220 6.98 -9.16 -11.78
C ALA A 220 6.02 -9.44 -10.62
N TYR A 221 5.96 -8.57 -9.61
CA TYR A 221 4.98 -8.69 -8.53
C TYR A 221 3.55 -8.64 -9.06
N PHE A 222 3.24 -7.68 -9.94
CA PHE A 222 1.92 -7.62 -10.57
C PHE A 222 1.59 -8.91 -11.32
N GLU A 223 2.48 -9.40 -12.18
CA GLU A 223 2.28 -10.60 -12.98
C GLU A 223 2.13 -11.86 -12.09
N ASN A 224 2.94 -12.00 -11.03
CA ASN A 224 2.87 -13.11 -10.08
C ASN A 224 1.62 -13.10 -9.20
N LEU A 225 1.05 -11.92 -8.92
CA LEU A 225 -0.19 -11.81 -8.15
C LEU A 225 -1.39 -12.28 -8.97
N LEU A 226 -1.41 -12.00 -10.28
CA LEU A 226 -2.59 -12.19 -11.14
C LEU A 226 -3.27 -13.55 -10.97
N PRO A 227 -2.59 -14.72 -10.94
CA PRO A 227 -3.24 -16.01 -10.78
C PRO A 227 -4.06 -16.15 -9.49
N TYR A 228 -3.61 -15.53 -8.39
CA TYR A 228 -4.12 -15.72 -7.03
C TYR A 228 -5.18 -14.69 -6.61
N LEU A 229 -5.37 -13.64 -7.41
CA LEU A 229 -6.39 -12.63 -7.13
C LEU A 229 -7.82 -13.20 -7.21
N SER A 230 -8.73 -12.68 -6.39
CA SER A 230 -10.16 -12.91 -6.58
C SER A 230 -10.63 -12.35 -7.93
N PRO A 231 -11.81 -12.78 -8.44
CA PRO A 231 -12.32 -12.31 -9.74
C PRO A 231 -12.42 -10.78 -9.84
N GLN A 232 -12.67 -10.10 -8.72
CA GLN A 232 -12.63 -8.66 -8.61
C GLN A 232 -11.79 -8.26 -7.40
N SER A 233 -10.64 -7.65 -7.64
CA SER A 233 -9.69 -7.27 -6.60
C SER A 233 -9.11 -5.88 -6.83
N LEU A 234 -8.54 -5.30 -5.79
CA LEU A 234 -7.93 -3.97 -5.83
C LEU A 234 -6.42 -4.06 -5.60
N LEU A 235 -5.63 -3.60 -6.56
CA LEU A 235 -4.19 -3.46 -6.43
C LEU A 235 -3.84 -1.99 -6.28
N VAL A 236 -3.11 -1.64 -5.23
CA VAL A 236 -2.63 -0.30 -4.96
C VAL A 236 -1.10 -0.33 -5.05
N PHE A 237 -0.53 0.60 -5.81
CA PHE A 237 0.90 0.69 -6.05
C PHE A 237 1.40 1.98 -5.45
N ASP A 238 2.44 1.88 -4.62
CA ASP A 238 3.12 3.07 -4.15
C ASP A 238 4.14 3.59 -5.14
N ASP A 239 4.44 4.88 -4.99
CA ASP A 239 5.57 5.54 -5.61
C ASP A 239 5.66 5.31 -7.13
N ILE A 240 4.48 5.30 -7.77
CA ILE A 240 4.35 5.06 -9.21
C ILE A 240 5.12 6.09 -10.03
N SER A 241 5.46 7.27 -9.47
CA SER A 241 6.29 8.33 -10.09
C SER A 241 7.66 8.54 -9.46
N TRP A 242 8.14 7.60 -8.64
CA TRP A 242 9.43 7.69 -7.96
C TRP A 242 10.61 7.83 -8.91
N SER A 243 10.67 6.98 -9.93
CA SER A 243 11.72 6.97 -10.94
C SER A 243 11.13 6.87 -12.35
N LYS A 244 11.97 7.05 -13.38
CA LYS A 244 11.59 6.76 -14.77
C LYS A 244 11.16 5.31 -14.95
N GLY A 245 11.81 4.39 -14.23
CA GLY A 245 11.47 2.97 -14.22
C GLY A 245 10.08 2.70 -13.65
N MET A 246 9.77 3.31 -12.50
CA MET A 246 8.44 3.18 -11.89
C MET A 246 7.32 3.75 -12.79
N ARG A 247 7.56 4.87 -13.50
CA ARG A 247 6.60 5.34 -14.51
C ARG A 247 6.38 4.34 -15.63
N LYS A 248 7.43 3.68 -16.11
CA LYS A 248 7.34 2.67 -17.16
C LYS A 248 6.58 1.44 -16.68
N ALA A 249 6.89 0.95 -15.47
CA ALA A 249 6.17 -0.15 -14.82
C ALA A 249 4.67 0.16 -14.73
N TRP A 250 4.31 1.32 -14.16
CA TRP A 250 2.91 1.75 -14.08
C TRP A 250 2.23 1.83 -15.46
N ASN A 251 2.89 2.44 -16.45
CA ASN A 251 2.34 2.54 -17.82
C ASN A 251 2.15 1.17 -18.49
N LYS A 252 2.99 0.17 -18.16
CA LYS A 252 2.81 -1.21 -18.62
C LYS A 252 1.62 -1.86 -17.92
N ILE A 253 1.55 -1.77 -16.59
CA ILE A 253 0.51 -2.38 -15.76
C ILE A 253 -0.89 -1.91 -16.18
N ILE A 254 -1.10 -0.60 -16.35
CA ILE A 254 -2.44 -0.07 -16.70
C ILE A 254 -2.94 -0.48 -18.10
N ARG A 255 -2.08 -1.10 -18.93
CA ARG A 255 -2.44 -1.63 -20.25
C ARG A 255 -2.74 -3.12 -20.24
N ASP A 256 -2.52 -3.79 -19.10
CA ASP A 256 -2.84 -5.20 -18.96
C ASP A 256 -4.34 -5.45 -19.13
N LYS A 257 -4.70 -6.54 -19.82
CA LYS A 257 -6.09 -6.88 -20.15
C LYS A 257 -6.98 -7.14 -18.92
N ASN A 258 -6.38 -7.49 -17.77
CA ASN A 258 -7.11 -7.74 -16.53
C ASN A 258 -7.38 -6.46 -15.75
N VAL A 259 -6.71 -5.34 -16.08
CA VAL A 259 -6.95 -4.04 -15.45
C VAL A 259 -8.19 -3.40 -16.08
N LYS A 260 -9.28 -3.39 -15.32
CA LYS A 260 -10.56 -2.80 -15.74
C LYS A 260 -10.56 -1.28 -15.62
N LEU A 261 -10.00 -0.76 -14.55
CA LEU A 261 -9.88 0.66 -14.26
C LEU A 261 -8.52 0.92 -13.61
N ALA A 262 -7.88 2.01 -14.01
CA ALA A 262 -6.70 2.54 -13.34
C ALA A 262 -6.94 4.00 -12.92
N VAL A 263 -6.59 4.34 -11.67
CA VAL A 263 -6.58 5.70 -11.14
C VAL A 263 -5.15 6.08 -10.81
N ASP A 264 -4.66 7.13 -11.46
CA ASP A 264 -3.33 7.67 -11.26
C ASP A 264 -3.40 8.91 -10.36
N LEU A 265 -2.88 8.79 -9.14
CA LEU A 265 -2.82 9.89 -8.16
C LEU A 265 -1.39 10.45 -8.06
N LYS A 266 -0.57 10.26 -9.11
CA LYS A 266 0.86 10.57 -9.22
C LYS A 266 1.78 9.80 -8.28
N MET A 267 1.52 9.83 -6.98
CA MET A 267 2.31 9.09 -6.01
C MET A 267 1.79 7.67 -5.88
N VAL A 268 0.48 7.52 -5.77
CA VAL A 268 -0.19 6.22 -5.64
C VAL A 268 -0.97 5.90 -6.92
N GLY A 269 -0.87 4.66 -7.37
CA GLY A 269 -1.71 4.09 -8.43
C GLY A 269 -2.73 3.13 -7.85
N ILE A 270 -3.94 3.11 -8.38
CA ILE A 270 -4.99 2.16 -7.99
C ILE A 270 -5.46 1.43 -9.25
N CYS A 271 -5.44 0.11 -9.24
CA CYS A 271 -5.96 -0.75 -10.29
C CYS A 271 -7.13 -1.58 -9.75
N LEU A 272 -8.28 -1.48 -10.41
CA LEU A 272 -9.34 -2.47 -10.27
C LEU A 272 -9.08 -3.59 -11.26
N ILE A 273 -8.90 -4.80 -10.74
CA ILE A 273 -8.75 -6.02 -11.54
C ILE A 273 -10.11 -6.66 -11.70
N GLU A 274 -10.42 -7.09 -12.92
CA GLU A 274 -11.64 -7.85 -13.22
C GLU A 274 -11.26 -9.02 -14.13
N LYS A 275 -11.12 -10.21 -13.54
CA LYS A 275 -10.87 -11.43 -14.30
C LYS A 275 -12.15 -11.84 -15.02
N LYS A 276 -12.04 -12.13 -16.31
CA LYS A 276 -13.12 -12.84 -17.01
C LYS A 276 -13.20 -14.24 -16.43
N THR A 277 -14.25 -14.53 -15.68
CA THR A 277 -14.58 -15.91 -15.31
C THR A 277 -14.86 -16.66 -16.61
N ILE A 278 -13.95 -17.53 -17.04
CA ILE A 278 -14.30 -18.53 -18.04
C ILE A 278 -15.22 -19.48 -17.29
N LEU A 279 -16.52 -19.42 -17.57
CA LEU A 279 -17.43 -20.50 -17.20
C LEU A 279 -16.91 -21.73 -17.94
N THR A 280 -16.16 -22.58 -17.25
CA THR A 280 -15.94 -23.94 -17.71
C THR A 280 -17.30 -24.61 -17.61
N GLY A 281 -18.01 -24.69 -18.74
CA GLY A 281 -19.27 -25.39 -18.83
C GLY A 281 -19.05 -26.88 -18.58
N ASN A 282 -19.87 -27.40 -17.65
CA ASN A 282 -20.14 -28.80 -17.31
C ASN A 282 -19.04 -29.58 -16.58
#